data_AF-A0A350YQ84-F1
#
_entry.id   AF-A0A350YQ84-F1
#
_cell.length_a   1.000
_cell.length_b   1.000
_cell.length_c   1.000
_cell.angle_alpha   90.00
_cell.angle_beta   90.00
_cell.angle_gamma   90.00
#
_symmetry.space_group_name_H-M   'P 1'
#
loop_
_entity.id
_entity.type
_entity.pdbx_description
1 polymer ?
#
loop_
_entity_poly.entity_id
_entity_poly.type
_entity_poly.pdbx_seq_one_letter_code
_entity_poly.pdbx_strand_id
1 'polypeptide(L)'
;MTGKVIRSRIGSAFFIALPLLFPAVAGAQGISAAEIVKRADEKFRGEKSSYSVMAMQIVRPDWTRTIEFKSWSLGDDYALALITAPARESGQSFLKRLTEMWSWNPSINRLIKLPPSILL
;
A
#
# COMPACT_ATOMS: atom_id res chain seq x y z
N MET A 1 -19.07 14.02 83.69
CA MET A 1 -17.80 13.42 83.21
C MET A 1 -18.14 12.26 82.29
N THR A 2 -18.23 12.51 80.98
CA THR A 2 -18.53 11.48 79.98
C THR A 2 -17.89 11.91 78.66
N GLY A 3 -16.63 11.54 78.47
CA GLY A 3 -15.90 11.74 77.22
C GLY A 3 -16.34 10.69 76.20
N LYS A 4 -17.12 11.13 75.21
CA LYS A 4 -17.63 10.31 74.11
C LYS A 4 -16.49 10.05 73.12
N VAL A 5 -16.08 8.79 73.01
CA VAL A 5 -15.07 8.31 72.05
C VAL A 5 -15.53 8.66 70.63
N ILE A 6 -14.81 9.60 69.99
CA ILE A 6 -15.01 9.96 68.59
C ILE A 6 -14.42 8.81 67.75
N ARG A 7 -15.30 7.95 67.23
CA ARG A 7 -14.94 6.93 66.25
C ARG A 7 -14.54 7.62 64.94
N SER A 8 -13.24 7.61 64.64
CA SER A 8 -12.70 7.96 63.32
C SER A 8 -13.36 7.08 62.25
N ARG A 9 -14.20 7.68 61.41
CA ARG A 9 -14.77 7.07 60.19
C ARG A 9 -13.95 7.43 58.94
N ILE A 10 -12.63 7.57 59.08
CA ILE A 10 -11.77 8.04 57.99
C ILE A 10 -11.20 6.88 57.15
N GLY A 11 -11.27 5.63 57.63
CA GLY A 11 -10.66 4.48 56.97
C GLY A 11 -11.39 3.93 55.73
N SER A 12 -12.68 4.21 55.53
CA SER A 12 -13.47 3.56 54.47
C SER A 12 -13.64 4.40 53.20
N ALA A 13 -13.41 5.72 53.27
CA ALA A 13 -13.55 6.60 52.11
C ALA A 13 -12.30 6.61 51.21
N PHE A 14 -11.13 6.28 51.75
CA PHE A 14 -9.86 6.29 51.01
C PHE A 14 -9.69 5.05 50.10
N PHE A 15 -10.34 3.93 50.43
CA PHE A 15 -10.28 2.70 49.62
C PHE A 15 -11.23 2.70 48.41
N ILE A 16 -12.23 3.57 48.38
CA ILE A 16 -13.22 3.66 47.28
C ILE A 16 -12.82 4.71 46.23
N ALA A 17 -11.90 5.63 46.56
CA ALA A 17 -11.44 6.65 45.63
C ALA A 17 -10.25 6.23 44.74
N LEU A 18 -9.57 5.10 45.07
CA LEU A 18 -8.39 4.66 44.34
C LEU A 18 -8.63 4.11 42.92
N PRO A 19 -9.78 3.50 42.55
CA PRO A 19 -9.97 3.00 41.19
C PRO A 19 -10.45 4.09 40.20
N LEU A 20 -10.75 5.31 40.64
CA LEU A 20 -11.18 6.43 39.78
C LEU A 20 -10.01 7.17 39.08
N LEU A 21 -8.77 6.88 39.47
CA LEU A 21 -7.55 7.49 38.90
C LEU A 21 -6.88 6.65 37.81
N PHE A 22 -7.40 5.45 37.52
CA PHE A 22 -6.98 4.69 36.36
C PHE A 22 -8.01 4.90 35.25
N PRO A 23 -7.78 5.81 34.28
CA PRO A 23 -8.55 5.74 33.06
C PRO A 23 -8.38 4.32 32.53
N ALA A 24 -9.51 3.65 32.32
CA ALA A 24 -9.54 2.37 31.62
C ALA A 24 -8.64 2.53 30.39
N VAL A 25 -7.64 1.66 30.27
CA VAL A 25 -6.83 1.57 29.06
C VAL A 25 -7.81 1.16 27.96
N ALA A 26 -8.40 2.16 27.31
CA ALA A 26 -9.19 2.00 26.12
C ALA A 26 -8.20 1.37 25.12
N GLY A 27 -8.37 0.07 24.88
CA GLY A 27 -7.51 -0.67 23.98
C GLY A 27 -7.42 0.10 22.68
N ALA A 28 -6.21 0.55 22.34
CA ALA A 28 -5.95 1.17 21.06
C ALA A 28 -6.44 0.19 19.99
N GLN A 29 -7.54 0.54 19.30
CA GLN A 29 -7.96 -0.22 18.14
C GLN A 29 -6.86 0.00 17.11
N GLY A 30 -5.97 -0.97 16.99
CA GLY A 30 -4.92 -0.96 15.98
C GLY A 30 -5.53 -0.78 14.60
N ILE A 31 -4.74 -0.24 13.67
CA ILE A 31 -5.20 -0.07 12.29
C ILE A 31 -5.63 -1.42 11.72
N SER A 32 -6.76 -1.46 11.02
CA SER A 32 -7.26 -2.71 10.44
C SER A 32 -6.34 -3.16 9.29
N ALA A 33 -6.34 -4.47 8.99
CA ALA A 33 -5.58 -4.99 7.84
C ALA A 33 -5.99 -4.32 6.52
N ALA A 34 -7.30 -4.06 6.33
CA ALA A 34 -7.82 -3.34 5.17
C ALA A 34 -7.24 -1.91 5.08
N GLU A 35 -7.10 -1.24 6.22
CA GLU A 35 -6.55 0.10 6.26
C GLU A 35 -5.03 0.14 6.01
N ILE A 36 -4.29 -0.89 6.45
CA ILE A 36 -2.88 -1.06 6.09
C ILE A 36 -2.73 -1.17 4.58
N VAL A 37 -3.49 -2.06 3.95
CA VAL A 37 -3.44 -2.29 2.51
C VAL A 37 -3.82 -1.03 1.75
N LYS A 38 -4.90 -0.35 2.16
CA LYS A 38 -5.34 0.90 1.54
C LYS A 38 -4.24 1.97 1.59
N ARG A 39 -3.63 2.20 2.77
CA ARG A 39 -2.56 3.20 2.91
C ARG A 39 -1.31 2.84 2.11
N ALA A 40 -0.99 1.55 2.00
CA ALA A 40 0.13 1.09 1.19
C ALA A 40 -0.12 1.31 -0.32
N ASP A 41 -1.33 1.00 -0.79
CA ASP A 41 -1.75 1.19 -2.19
C ASP A 41 -1.76 2.68 -2.56
N GLU A 42 -2.35 3.54 -1.71
CA GLU A 42 -2.35 5.00 -1.91
C GLU A 42 -0.92 5.56 -2.00
N LYS A 43 0.00 5.09 -1.16
CA LYS A 43 1.40 5.50 -1.22
C LYS A 43 2.11 5.00 -2.47
N PHE A 44 1.79 3.79 -2.93
CA PHE A 44 2.40 3.22 -4.12
C PHE A 44 1.97 3.94 -5.40
N ARG A 45 0.69 4.30 -5.52
CA ARG A 45 0.15 4.97 -6.71
C ARG A 45 0.57 6.43 -6.83
N GLY A 46 0.88 7.07 -5.71
CA GLY A 46 1.05 8.52 -5.64
C GLY A 46 -0.30 9.26 -5.74
N GLU A 47 -0.28 10.59 -5.64
CA GLU A 47 -1.52 11.36 -5.45
C GLU A 47 -2.40 11.48 -6.71
N LYS A 48 -1.82 11.52 -7.92
CA LYS A 48 -2.56 11.70 -9.19
C LYS A 48 -1.91 11.02 -10.37
N SER A 49 -0.62 11.28 -10.58
CA SER A 49 0.19 10.65 -11.62
C SER A 49 1.53 10.22 -11.07
N SER A 50 2.10 9.19 -11.69
CA SER A 50 3.43 8.69 -11.33
C SER A 50 4.31 8.57 -12.55
N TYR A 51 5.61 8.76 -12.34
CA TYR A 51 6.66 8.41 -13.27
C TYR A 51 7.70 7.58 -12.53
N SER A 52 8.19 6.52 -13.15
CA SER A 52 9.21 5.66 -12.55
C SER A 52 10.19 5.16 -13.60
N VAL A 53 11.46 5.05 -13.20
CA VAL A 53 12.50 4.36 -13.95
C VAL A 53 12.91 3.17 -13.11
N MET A 54 12.73 1.97 -13.67
CA MET A 54 12.83 0.73 -12.90
C MET A 54 13.69 -0.29 -13.65
N ALA A 55 14.38 -1.11 -12.87
CA ALA A 55 15.04 -2.32 -13.34
C ALA A 55 14.38 -3.53 -12.68
N MET A 56 13.92 -4.48 -13.48
CA MET A 56 13.33 -5.74 -13.04
C MET A 56 14.27 -6.88 -13.40
N GLN A 57 14.76 -7.57 -12.39
CA GLN A 57 15.55 -8.78 -12.58
C GLN A 57 14.66 -10.01 -12.45
N ILE A 58 14.66 -10.85 -13.48
CA ILE A 58 13.95 -12.13 -13.50
C ILE A 58 15.01 -13.21 -13.30
N VAL A 59 14.92 -13.89 -12.16
CA VAL A 59 15.83 -14.97 -11.76
C VAL A 59 15.10 -16.30 -11.91
N ARG A 60 15.63 -17.18 -12.74
CA ARG A 60 15.21 -18.58 -12.88
C ARG A 60 16.40 -19.48 -12.56
N PRO A 61 16.20 -20.77 -12.26
CA PRO A 61 17.31 -21.68 -11.94
C PRO A 61 18.42 -21.68 -13.00
N ASP A 62 18.04 -21.62 -14.29
CA ASP A 62 18.99 -21.77 -15.40
C ASP A 62 19.48 -20.44 -15.99
N TRP A 63 18.80 -19.32 -15.71
CA TRP A 63 19.13 -18.03 -16.31
C TRP A 63 18.66 -16.85 -15.46
N THR A 64 19.36 -15.74 -15.59
CA THR A 64 18.94 -14.44 -15.05
C THR A 64 18.92 -13.41 -16.15
N ARG A 65 17.86 -12.60 -16.22
CA ARG A 65 17.77 -11.47 -17.15
C ARG A 65 17.29 -10.22 -16.44
N THR A 66 17.78 -9.07 -16.86
CA THR A 66 17.34 -7.76 -16.34
C THR A 66 16.64 -7.00 -17.45
N ILE A 67 15.48 -6.42 -17.13
CA ILE A 67 14.71 -5.54 -18.00
C ILE A 67 14.70 -4.17 -17.35
N GLU A 68 15.03 -3.14 -18.12
CA GLU A 68 14.89 -1.76 -17.66
C GLU A 68 13.76 -1.10 -18.41
N PHE A 69 12.97 -0.30 -17.71
CA PHE A 69 11.81 0.35 -18.29
C PHE A 69 11.47 1.65 -17.59
N LYS A 70 10.77 2.50 -18.33
CA LYS A 70 10.09 3.68 -17.81
C LYS A 70 8.60 3.37 -17.72
N SER A 71 7.98 3.82 -16.65
CA SER A 71 6.54 3.67 -16.44
C SER A 71 5.91 5.02 -16.08
N TRP A 72 4.70 5.23 -16.58
CA TRP A 72 3.83 6.33 -16.21
C TRP A 72 2.47 5.77 -15.82
N SER A 73 1.87 6.31 -14.77
CA SER A 73 0.46 6.04 -14.46
C SER A 73 -0.28 7.34 -14.20
N LEU A 74 -1.59 7.31 -14.46
CA LEU A 74 -2.52 8.38 -14.11
C LEU A 74 -3.79 7.71 -13.56
N GLY A 75 -3.94 7.80 -12.23
CA GLY A 75 -4.94 7.06 -11.48
C GLY A 75 -4.94 5.57 -11.82
N ASP A 76 -6.14 5.03 -11.98
CA ASP A 76 -6.38 3.59 -12.18
C ASP A 76 -6.61 3.23 -13.66
N ASP A 77 -6.93 4.25 -14.46
CA ASP A 77 -7.42 4.10 -15.81
C ASP A 77 -6.30 4.09 -16.85
N TYR A 78 -5.19 4.77 -16.58
CA TYR A 78 -4.14 4.97 -17.57
C TYR A 78 -2.79 4.51 -17.03
N ALA A 79 -2.10 3.70 -17.83
CA ALA A 79 -0.72 3.35 -17.60
C ALA A 79 0.03 3.21 -18.92
N LEU A 80 1.29 3.61 -18.94
CA LEU A 80 2.20 3.42 -20.06
C LEU A 80 3.51 2.85 -19.54
N ALA A 81 4.00 1.78 -20.15
CA ALA A 81 5.33 1.25 -19.91
C ALA A 81 6.13 1.27 -21.20
N LEU A 82 7.40 1.67 -21.13
CA LEU A 82 8.36 1.67 -22.24
C LEU A 82 9.61 0.90 -21.80
N ILE A 83 9.88 -0.21 -22.45
CA ILE A 83 11.11 -0.98 -22.24
C ILE A 83 12.28 -0.21 -22.85
N THR A 84 13.30 0.08 -22.04
CA THR A 84 14.51 0.78 -22.46
C THR A 84 15.69 -0.18 -22.66
N ALA A 85 15.74 -1.28 -21.89
CA ALA A 85 16.74 -2.33 -22.03
C ALA A 85 16.15 -3.72 -21.72
N PRO A 86 16.72 -4.82 -22.25
CA PRO A 86 17.92 -4.89 -23.10
C PRO A 86 17.63 -4.45 -24.55
N ALA A 87 18.68 -4.20 -25.35
CA ALA A 87 18.56 -3.71 -26.73
C ALA A 87 17.62 -4.54 -27.61
N ARG A 88 17.54 -5.86 -27.38
CA ARG A 88 16.65 -6.78 -28.10
C ARG A 88 15.15 -6.46 -27.90
N GLU A 89 14.79 -5.94 -26.73
CA GLU A 89 13.41 -5.64 -26.33
C GLU A 89 13.14 -4.13 -26.25
N SER A 90 14.17 -3.31 -26.43
CA SER A 90 14.10 -1.85 -26.34
C SER A 90 13.06 -1.28 -27.32
N GLY A 91 12.29 -0.31 -26.84
CA GLY A 91 11.23 0.33 -27.60
C GLY A 91 9.88 -0.41 -27.57
N GLN A 92 9.82 -1.64 -27.04
CA GLN A 92 8.53 -2.27 -26.75
C GLN A 92 7.77 -1.42 -25.73
N SER A 93 6.49 -1.22 -25.98
CA SER A 93 5.64 -0.43 -25.09
C SER A 93 4.30 -1.08 -24.83
N PHE A 94 3.74 -0.76 -23.68
CA PHE A 94 2.45 -1.26 -23.23
C PHE A 94 1.60 -0.07 -22.80
N LEU A 95 0.37 -0.02 -23.27
CA LEU A 95 -0.58 1.03 -22.96
C LEU A 95 -1.84 0.43 -22.37
N LYS A 96 -2.18 0.85 -21.16
CA LYS A 96 -3.51 0.67 -20.57
C LYS A 96 -4.29 1.98 -20.73
N ARG A 97 -5.50 1.87 -21.25
CA ARG A 97 -6.50 2.93 -21.32
C ARG A 97 -7.85 2.36 -20.91
N LEU A 98 -8.34 2.76 -19.74
CA LEU A 98 -9.54 2.21 -19.13
C LEU A 98 -9.44 0.67 -19.05
N THR A 99 -10.34 -0.01 -19.75
CA THR A 99 -10.40 -1.48 -19.86
C THR A 99 -9.66 -2.02 -21.09
N GLU A 100 -9.00 -1.16 -21.87
CA GLU A 100 -8.24 -1.57 -23.03
C GLU A 100 -6.75 -1.64 -22.72
N MET A 101 -6.11 -2.72 -23.16
CA MET A 101 -4.67 -2.88 -23.09
C MET A 101 -4.10 -3.18 -24.46
N TRP A 102 -2.96 -2.55 -24.75
CA TRP A 102 -2.27 -2.63 -26.02
C TRP A 102 -0.79 -2.88 -25.78
N SER A 103 -0.18 -3.65 -26.67
CA SER A 103 1.27 -3.85 -26.73
C SER A 103 1.77 -3.47 -28.12
N TRP A 104 2.82 -2.66 -28.15
CA TRP A 104 3.52 -2.28 -29.37
C TRP A 104 4.92 -2.91 -29.37
N ASN A 105 5.26 -3.56 -30.48
CA ASN A 105 6.60 -4.09 -30.71
C ASN A 105 7.21 -3.45 -31.96
N PRO A 106 8.21 -2.57 -31.81
CA PRO A 106 8.81 -1.85 -32.93
C PRO A 106 9.63 -2.78 -33.85
N SER A 107 10.25 -3.84 -33.30
CA SER A 107 11.13 -4.75 -34.06
C SER A 107 10.38 -5.52 -35.16
N ILE A 108 9.07 -5.71 -34.98
CA ILE A 108 8.20 -6.39 -35.97
C ILE A 108 7.07 -5.47 -36.46
N ASN A 109 7.10 -4.19 -36.10
CA ASN A 109 6.10 -3.18 -36.47
C ASN A 109 4.64 -3.65 -36.20
N ARG A 110 4.40 -4.24 -35.03
CA ARG A 110 3.08 -4.82 -34.68
C ARG A 110 2.48 -4.21 -33.44
N LEU A 111 1.21 -3.83 -33.57
CA LEU A 111 0.32 -3.43 -32.48
C LEU A 111 -0.62 -4.59 -32.17
N ILE A 112 -0.67 -5.01 -30.91
CA ILE A 112 -1.47 -6.14 -30.43
C ILE A 112 -2.42 -5.64 -29.36
N LYS A 113 -3.73 -5.85 -29.55
CA LYS A 113 -4.74 -5.63 -28.51
C LYS A 113 -4.77 -6.84 -27.58
N LEU A 114 -4.56 -6.62 -26.29
CA LEU A 114 -4.61 -7.68 -25.29
C LEU A 114 -6.07 -7.93 -24.86
N PRO A 115 -6.46 -9.20 -24.64
CA PRO A 115 -7.81 -9.52 -24.18
C PRO A 115 -8.04 -9.01 -22.75
N PRO A 116 -9.28 -8.61 -22.40
CA PRO A 116 -9.62 -8.02 -21.10
C PRO A 116 -9.50 -9.00 -19.92
N SER A 117 -9.29 -10.30 -20.16
CA SER A 117 -9.11 -11.30 -19.10
C SER A 117 -7.82 -11.12 -18.28
N ILE A 118 -6.92 -10.24 -18.69
CA ILE A 118 -5.68 -9.89 -17.98
C ILE A 118 -5.95 -8.84 -16.87
N LEU A 119 -7.14 -8.23 -16.83
CA LEU A 119 -7.52 -7.15 -15.89
C LEU A 119 -7.92 -7.62 -14.48
N LEU A 120 -7.76 -8.89 -14.12
CA LEU A 120 -8.15 -9.41 -12.80
C LEU A 120 -7.31 -8.81 -11.65
#